data_AF-A0A963YPK4-F1
#
_entry.id   AF-A0A963YPK4-F1
#
_cell.length_a   1.000
_cell.length_b   1.000
_cell.length_c   1.000
_cell.angle_alpha   90.00
_cell.angle_beta   90.00
_cell.angle_gamma   90.00
#
_symmetry.space_group_name_H-M   'P 1'
#
loop_
_entity.id
_entity.type
_entity.pdbx_description
1 polymer ?
#
loop_
_entity_poly.entity_id
_entity_poly.type
_entity_poly.pdbx_seq_one_letter_code
_entity_poly.pdbx_strand_id
1 'polypeptide(L)'
;MEAPTIEAASGIRFDFNEGIRVALPERPSGQWRVRLSDADTGNILYETSIGAGQVSSAKKWFFRGRIEVFDGDRSILDHSYDAAGQDVLIRFHIGTLGDILAWFPFAAEFAARHGCKLTCCMSPHLIPLFRDAYPHIRFTTPDDPDDRIYYATYKMMMYFGDVNRDWNTCDGRWLSLQGNAAHLLGIE
;
A
#
# COMPACT_ATOMS: atom_id res chain seq x y z
N MET A 1 -11.29 12.61 1.16
CA MET A 1 -10.42 11.52 0.68
C MET A 1 -11.02 11.01 -0.61
N GLU A 2 -10.18 10.67 -1.57
CA GLU A 2 -10.62 9.98 -2.79
C GLU A 2 -11.14 8.58 -2.46
N ALA A 3 -12.05 8.07 -3.28
CA ALA A 3 -12.62 6.74 -3.07
C ALA A 3 -11.57 5.65 -3.35
N PRO A 4 -11.62 4.51 -2.63
CA PRO A 4 -10.77 3.38 -2.96
C PRO A 4 -10.99 2.87 -4.40
N THR A 5 -9.93 2.30 -5.00
CA THR A 5 -9.86 2.07 -6.45
C THR A 5 -10.55 0.80 -6.92
N ILE A 6 -10.59 -0.25 -6.09
CA ILE A 6 -11.18 -1.54 -6.45
C ILE A 6 -12.65 -1.61 -6.05
N GLU A 7 -13.53 -1.95 -6.99
CA GLU A 7 -14.93 -2.22 -6.71
C GLU A 7 -15.15 -3.69 -6.36
N ALA A 8 -15.94 -3.91 -5.32
CA ALA A 8 -16.35 -5.23 -4.84
C ALA A 8 -17.89 -5.35 -4.85
N ALA A 9 -18.38 -6.49 -4.35
CA ALA A 9 -19.81 -6.73 -4.23
C ALA A 9 -20.52 -5.66 -3.38
N SER A 10 -21.81 -5.47 -3.65
CA SER A 10 -22.70 -4.61 -2.86
C SER A 10 -22.26 -3.14 -2.77
N GLY A 11 -21.49 -2.64 -3.76
CA GLY A 11 -21.05 -1.24 -3.80
C GLY A 11 -19.90 -0.92 -2.83
N ILE A 12 -19.31 -1.93 -2.20
CA ILE A 12 -18.10 -1.79 -1.39
C ILE A 12 -16.94 -1.47 -2.33
N ARG A 13 -16.05 -0.58 -1.90
CA ARG A 13 -14.78 -0.34 -2.59
C ARG A 13 -13.62 -0.53 -1.63
N PHE A 14 -12.48 -1.02 -2.10
CA PHE A 14 -11.29 -1.16 -1.29
C PHE A 14 -10.01 -0.92 -2.10
N ASP A 15 -8.90 -0.70 -1.41
CA ASP A 15 -7.54 -0.76 -1.96
C ASP A 15 -6.51 -0.88 -0.83
N PHE A 16 -5.24 -0.93 -1.22
CA PHE A 16 -4.08 -0.94 -0.34
C PHE A 16 -3.21 0.31 -0.54
N ASN A 17 -3.84 1.43 -0.90
CA ASN A 17 -3.17 2.70 -1.11
C ASN A 17 -2.87 3.39 0.22
N GLU A 18 -1.59 3.40 0.61
CA GLU A 18 -1.15 3.81 1.95
C GLU A 18 -1.87 3.01 3.03
N GLY A 19 -1.63 1.69 3.02
CA GLY A 19 -2.32 0.74 3.87
C GLY A 19 -3.71 0.37 3.34
N ILE A 20 -4.48 -0.37 4.13
CA ILE A 20 -5.83 -0.79 3.76
C ILE A 20 -6.78 0.40 3.80
N ARG A 21 -7.61 0.56 2.77
CA ARG A 21 -8.78 1.45 2.78
C ARG A 21 -10.01 0.69 2.30
N VAL A 22 -11.12 0.84 3.01
CA VAL A 22 -12.42 0.23 2.68
C VAL A 22 -13.48 1.31 2.76
N ALA A 23 -14.23 1.50 1.67
CA ALA A 23 -15.40 2.36 1.62
C ALA A 23 -16.66 1.50 1.56
N LEU A 24 -17.57 1.79 2.48
CA LEU A 24 -18.82 1.06 2.67
C LEU A 24 -19.99 1.97 2.30
N PRO A 25 -20.88 1.53 1.38
CA PRO A 25 -22.05 2.31 1.01
C PRO A 25 -23.06 2.35 2.15
N GLU A 26 -23.93 3.35 2.10
CA GLU A 26 -25.02 3.50 3.05
C GLU A 26 -26.01 2.34 2.95
N ARG A 27 -26.45 1.87 4.13
CA ARG A 27 -27.40 0.77 4.24
C ARG A 27 -28.77 1.29 4.67
N PRO A 28 -29.87 0.74 4.12
CA PRO A 28 -31.21 1.02 4.62
C PRO A 28 -31.43 0.56 6.07
N SER A 29 -30.79 -0.55 6.46
CA SER A 29 -30.83 -1.08 7.83
C SER A 29 -29.60 -1.96 8.10
N GLY A 30 -29.27 -2.12 9.38
CA GLY A 30 -28.13 -2.91 9.84
C GLY A 30 -26.78 -2.18 9.72
N GLN A 31 -25.70 -2.91 10.01
CA GLN A 31 -24.34 -2.41 9.94
C GLN A 31 -23.46 -3.40 9.17
N TRP A 32 -22.47 -2.88 8.48
CA TRP A 32 -21.34 -3.67 8.00
C TRP A 32 -20.43 -3.98 9.17
N ARG A 33 -20.05 -5.25 9.36
CA ARG A 33 -18.93 -5.59 10.22
C ARG A 33 -17.68 -5.71 9.37
N VAL A 34 -16.65 -4.93 9.68
CA VAL A 34 -15.38 -4.91 8.95
C VAL A 34 -14.27 -5.38 9.86
N ARG A 35 -13.43 -6.29 9.38
CA ARG A 35 -12.22 -6.75 10.04
C ARG A 35 -11.03 -6.58 9.12
N LEU A 36 -9.98 -5.97 9.65
CA LEU A 36 -8.67 -5.84 9.03
C LEU A 36 -7.68 -6.70 9.82
N SER A 37 -6.98 -7.59 9.12
CA SER A 37 -6.01 -8.50 9.74
C SER A 37 -4.73 -8.58 8.91
N ASP A 38 -3.69 -9.11 9.52
CA ASP A 38 -2.49 -9.56 8.81
C ASP A 38 -2.69 -11.03 8.40
N ALA A 39 -2.66 -11.31 7.10
CA ALA A 39 -2.89 -12.64 6.56
C ALA A 39 -1.78 -13.64 6.89
N ASP A 40 -0.56 -13.17 7.14
CA ASP A 40 0.58 -14.04 7.44
C ASP A 40 0.57 -14.49 8.90
N THR A 41 0.16 -13.60 9.81
CA THR A 41 0.14 -13.88 11.25
C THR A 41 -1.24 -14.24 11.80
N GLY A 42 -2.31 -13.91 11.07
CA GLY A 42 -3.70 -14.06 11.53
C GLY A 42 -4.13 -13.02 12.57
N ASN A 43 -3.26 -12.07 12.93
CA ASN A 43 -3.57 -11.06 13.93
C ASN A 43 -4.63 -10.08 13.42
N ILE A 44 -5.69 -9.88 14.21
CA ILE A 44 -6.69 -8.85 13.95
C ILE A 44 -6.09 -7.50 14.34
N LEU A 45 -5.92 -6.62 13.34
CA LEU A 45 -5.39 -5.28 13.53
C LEU A 45 -6.51 -4.30 13.94
N TYR A 46 -7.71 -4.50 13.40
CA TYR A 46 -8.87 -3.66 13.67
C TYR A 46 -10.16 -4.39 13.33
N GLU A 47 -11.20 -4.23 14.15
CA GLU A 47 -12.57 -4.70 13.85
C GLU A 47 -13.59 -3.66 14.31
N THR A 48 -14.60 -3.38 13.49
CA THR A 48 -15.66 -2.44 13.83
C THR A 48 -16.98 -2.79 13.13
N SER A 49 -18.09 -2.21 13.60
CA SER A 49 -19.39 -2.26 12.93
C SER A 49 -19.89 -0.85 12.64
N ILE A 50 -20.14 -0.54 11.35
CA ILE A 50 -20.58 0.79 10.91
C ILE A 50 -21.69 0.70 9.86
N GLY A 51 -22.61 1.68 9.84
CA GLY A 51 -23.72 1.71 8.86
C GLY A 51 -23.29 2.13 7.45
N ALA A 52 -22.29 3.01 7.37
CA ALA A 52 -21.71 3.56 6.13
C ALA A 52 -20.37 4.23 6.48
N GLY A 53 -19.55 4.53 5.46
CA GLY A 53 -18.36 5.37 5.62
C GLY A 53 -17.07 4.70 5.19
N GLN A 54 -15.95 5.06 5.82
CA GLN A 54 -14.63 4.51 5.49
C GLN A 54 -13.94 3.91 6.71
N VAL A 55 -13.27 2.79 6.51
CA VAL A 55 -12.38 2.12 7.48
C VAL A 55 -10.99 2.04 6.85
N SER A 56 -9.95 2.33 7.63
CA SER A 56 -8.57 2.23 7.14
C SER A 56 -7.61 1.69 8.19
N SER A 57 -6.53 1.04 7.75
CA SER A 57 -5.45 0.65 8.65
C SER A 57 -4.63 1.86 9.07
N ALA A 58 -4.17 1.85 10.33
CA ALA A 58 -3.17 2.81 10.79
C ALA A 58 -1.82 2.59 10.08
N LYS A 59 -1.44 1.31 9.87
CA LYS A 59 -0.18 0.90 9.24
C LYS A 59 -0.21 1.10 7.73
N LYS A 60 0.86 1.71 7.21
CA LYS A 60 1.06 2.21 5.83
C LYS A 60 2.21 1.54 5.10
N TRP A 61 3.12 0.89 5.83
CA TRP A 61 4.15 0.00 5.29
C TRP A 61 3.53 -1.31 4.80
N PHE A 62 4.28 -2.09 4.03
CA PHE A 62 3.80 -3.35 3.46
C PHE A 62 3.59 -4.42 4.52
N PHE A 63 2.38 -4.95 4.57
CA PHE A 63 2.05 -6.23 5.18
C PHE A 63 1.01 -6.91 4.29
N ARG A 64 0.88 -8.24 4.37
CA ARG A 64 -0.15 -8.97 3.61
C ARG A 64 -1.52 -8.78 4.26
N GLY A 65 -2.07 -7.57 4.14
CA GLY A 65 -3.35 -7.21 4.75
C GLY A 65 -4.51 -8.03 4.21
N ARG A 66 -5.43 -8.45 5.09
CA ARG A 66 -6.69 -9.10 4.75
C ARG A 66 -7.87 -8.23 5.16
N ILE A 67 -8.84 -8.14 4.26
CA ILE A 67 -10.06 -7.36 4.41
C ILE A 67 -11.22 -8.34 4.44
N GLU A 68 -11.95 -8.35 5.54
CA GLU A 68 -13.19 -9.11 5.68
C GLU A 68 -14.34 -8.15 5.95
N VAL A 69 -15.41 -8.23 5.15
CA VAL A 69 -16.64 -7.45 5.34
C VAL A 69 -17.83 -8.40 5.41
N PHE A 70 -18.64 -8.23 6.45
CA PHE A 70 -19.81 -9.06 6.71
C PHE A 70 -21.09 -8.23 6.76
N ASP A 71 -22.19 -8.85 6.34
CA ASP A 71 -23.55 -8.42 6.58
C ASP A 71 -24.22 -9.44 7.54
N GLY A 72 -24.27 -9.09 8.83
CA GLY A 72 -24.59 -10.06 9.88
C GLY A 72 -23.56 -11.21 9.86
N ASP A 73 -24.04 -12.43 9.64
CA ASP A 73 -23.20 -13.64 9.52
C ASP A 73 -22.74 -13.93 8.08
N ARG A 74 -23.26 -13.19 7.08
CA ARG A 74 -22.90 -13.41 5.67
C ARG A 74 -21.59 -12.71 5.34
N SER A 75 -20.60 -13.46 4.86
CA SER A 75 -19.39 -12.87 4.26
C SER A 75 -19.72 -12.24 2.90
N ILE A 76 -19.29 -11.00 2.70
CA ILE A 76 -19.55 -10.17 1.51
C ILE A 76 -18.26 -9.92 0.74
N LEU A 77 -17.18 -9.68 1.48
CA LEU A 77 -15.83 -9.52 0.96
C LEU A 77 -14.88 -10.29 1.87
N ASP A 78 -13.99 -11.05 1.26
CA ASP A 78 -12.83 -11.67 1.89
C ASP A 78 -11.67 -11.59 0.91
N HIS A 79 -10.79 -10.62 1.12
CA HIS A 79 -9.70 -10.32 0.19
C HIS A 79 -8.39 -10.16 0.96
N SER A 80 -7.45 -11.07 0.73
CA SER A 80 -6.06 -10.92 1.15
C SER A 80 -5.25 -10.19 0.10
N TYR A 81 -4.22 -9.44 0.54
CA TYR A 81 -3.33 -8.74 -0.37
C TYR A 81 -2.77 -9.70 -1.43
N ASP A 82 -3.10 -9.42 -2.69
CA ASP A 82 -2.55 -10.08 -3.87
C ASP A 82 -2.31 -9.04 -4.96
N ALA A 83 -1.04 -8.70 -5.18
CA ALA A 83 -0.63 -7.73 -6.18
C ALA A 83 -0.27 -8.35 -7.53
N ALA A 84 -0.45 -9.67 -7.71
CA ALA A 84 -0.11 -10.33 -8.97
C ALA A 84 -0.91 -9.73 -10.13
N GLY A 85 -0.21 -9.17 -11.11
CA GLY A 85 -0.80 -8.49 -12.27
C GLY A 85 -1.50 -7.15 -11.98
N GLN A 86 -1.53 -6.70 -10.73
CA GLN A 86 -2.14 -5.44 -10.28
C GLN A 86 -1.18 -4.27 -10.45
N ASP A 87 -1.71 -3.06 -10.65
CA ASP A 87 -0.91 -1.83 -10.72
C ASP A 87 -0.55 -1.35 -9.30
N VAL A 88 0.75 -1.21 -9.03
CA VAL A 88 1.29 -0.78 -7.73
C VAL A 88 2.17 0.46 -7.93
N LEU A 89 2.05 1.42 -7.03
CA LEU A 89 2.86 2.64 -7.04
C LEU A 89 3.83 2.67 -5.85
N ILE A 90 5.12 2.88 -6.12
CA ILE A 90 6.10 3.25 -5.09
C ILE A 90 6.55 4.68 -5.34
N ARG A 91 6.30 5.56 -4.37
CA ARG A 91 6.74 6.96 -4.43
C ARG A 91 8.03 7.16 -3.66
N PHE A 92 9.06 7.64 -4.34
CA PHE A 92 10.28 8.06 -3.70
C PHE A 92 10.19 9.54 -3.36
N HIS A 93 10.42 9.89 -2.10
CA HIS A 93 10.49 11.30 -1.73
C HIS A 93 11.60 12.02 -2.51
N ILE A 94 11.30 13.23 -2.98
CA ILE A 94 12.23 14.04 -3.77
C ILE A 94 13.19 14.73 -2.80
N GLY A 95 14.50 14.50 -2.93
CA GLY A 95 15.46 15.33 -2.18
C GLY A 95 16.91 14.86 -2.20
N THR A 96 17.14 13.56 -2.33
CA THR A 96 18.47 12.98 -2.11
C THR A 96 18.74 11.85 -3.12
N LEU A 97 19.74 12.04 -3.98
CA LEU A 97 20.15 11.05 -4.98
C LEU A 97 20.56 9.71 -4.32
N GLY A 98 21.32 9.79 -3.22
CA GLY A 98 21.82 8.60 -2.52
C GLY A 98 20.70 7.69 -2.01
N ASP A 99 19.62 8.28 -1.48
CA ASP A 99 18.49 7.53 -0.95
C ASP A 99 17.77 6.77 -2.07
N ILE A 100 17.53 7.43 -3.21
CA ILE A 100 16.84 6.80 -4.34
C ILE A 100 17.68 5.67 -4.93
N LEU A 101 19.01 5.86 -5.07
CA LEU A 101 19.92 4.80 -5.51
C LEU A 101 19.94 3.61 -4.53
N ALA A 102 19.85 3.87 -3.23
CA ALA A 102 19.85 2.83 -2.20
C ALA A 102 18.52 2.07 -2.12
N TRP A 103 17.39 2.73 -2.37
CA TRP A 103 16.06 2.15 -2.18
C TRP A 103 15.44 1.56 -3.46
N PHE A 104 15.80 2.06 -4.64
CA PHE A 104 15.21 1.60 -5.89
C PHE A 104 15.34 0.08 -6.13
N PRO A 105 16.49 -0.57 -5.84
CA PRO A 105 16.61 -2.02 -6.00
C PRO A 105 15.54 -2.82 -5.24
N PHE A 106 15.15 -2.37 -4.04
CA PHE A 106 14.11 -3.01 -3.23
C PHE A 106 12.72 -2.87 -3.87
N ALA A 107 12.44 -1.75 -4.55
CA ALA A 107 11.20 -1.60 -5.30
C ALA A 107 11.15 -2.56 -6.50
N ALA A 108 12.26 -2.71 -7.23
CA ALA A 108 12.36 -3.67 -8.33
C ALA A 108 12.19 -5.11 -7.82
N GLU A 109 12.79 -5.46 -6.70
CA GLU A 109 12.61 -6.78 -6.07
C GLU A 109 11.16 -6.99 -5.60
N PHE A 110 10.52 -5.99 -5.01
CA PHE A 110 9.12 -6.05 -4.64
C PHE A 110 8.23 -6.41 -5.83
N ALA A 111 8.45 -5.77 -6.98
CA ALA A 111 7.72 -6.08 -8.20
C ALA A 111 7.93 -7.52 -8.65
N ALA A 112 9.18 -8.01 -8.62
CA ALA A 112 9.51 -9.38 -8.98
C ALA A 112 8.88 -10.41 -8.02
N ARG A 113 8.94 -10.16 -6.71
CA ARG A 113 8.44 -11.07 -5.67
C ARG A 113 6.91 -11.17 -5.69
N HIS A 114 6.21 -10.05 -5.95
CA HIS A 114 4.75 -10.00 -5.95
C HIS A 114 4.10 -10.09 -7.34
N GLY A 115 4.90 -10.10 -8.42
CA GLY A 115 4.40 -10.17 -9.80
C GLY A 115 3.53 -8.98 -10.19
N CYS A 116 3.76 -7.81 -9.59
CA CYS A 116 2.94 -6.62 -9.82
C CYS A 116 3.44 -5.76 -10.99
N LYS A 117 2.55 -4.93 -11.54
CA LYS A 117 2.89 -3.90 -12.54
C LYS A 117 3.33 -2.65 -11.79
N LEU A 118 4.63 -2.55 -11.53
CA LEU A 118 5.16 -1.46 -10.73
C LEU A 118 5.32 -0.16 -11.53
N THR A 119 4.80 0.93 -10.97
CA THR A 119 5.17 2.30 -11.31
C THR A 119 6.02 2.89 -10.18
N CYS A 120 7.17 3.48 -10.52
CA CYS A 120 8.01 4.24 -9.61
C CYS A 120 7.84 5.75 -9.87
N CYS A 121 7.36 6.49 -8.87
CA CYS A 121 7.27 7.94 -8.91
C CYS A 121 8.52 8.56 -8.29
N MET A 122 9.29 9.32 -9.08
CA MET A 122 10.55 9.94 -8.64
C MET A 122 10.88 11.20 -9.46
N SER A 123 11.96 11.90 -9.09
CA SER A 123 12.42 13.07 -9.85
C SER A 123 12.71 12.71 -11.32
N PRO A 124 12.26 13.52 -12.30
CA PRO A 124 12.52 13.29 -13.72
C PRO A 124 14.02 13.22 -14.05
N HIS A 125 14.88 13.87 -13.26
CA HIS A 125 16.33 13.82 -13.46
C HIS A 125 16.94 12.45 -13.15
N LEU A 126 16.24 11.61 -12.36
CA LEU A 126 16.71 10.30 -11.94
C LEU A 126 16.17 9.16 -12.80
N ILE A 127 15.00 9.35 -13.43
CA ILE A 127 14.37 8.35 -14.30
C ILE A 127 15.35 7.80 -15.37
N PRO A 128 16.16 8.63 -16.07
CA PRO A 128 17.11 8.14 -17.07
C PRO A 128 18.17 7.17 -16.52
N LEU A 129 18.46 7.21 -15.22
CA LEU A 129 19.44 6.32 -14.59
C LEU A 129 18.95 4.87 -14.51
N PHE A 130 17.64 4.65 -14.49
CA PHE A 130 17.04 3.34 -14.24
C PHE A 130 16.26 2.79 -15.44
N ARG A 131 15.59 3.65 -16.21
CA ARG A 131 14.58 3.23 -17.19
C ARG A 131 15.07 2.21 -18.23
N ASP A 132 16.32 2.32 -18.66
CA ASP A 132 16.88 1.42 -19.69
C ASP A 132 17.26 0.05 -19.11
N ALA A 133 17.68 0.03 -17.84
CA ALA A 133 18.00 -1.21 -17.12
C ALA A 133 16.74 -1.95 -16.62
N TYR A 134 15.63 -1.22 -16.42
CA TYR A 134 14.37 -1.77 -15.89
C TYR A 134 13.19 -1.46 -16.83
N PRO A 135 13.17 -2.01 -18.06
CA PRO A 135 12.15 -1.68 -19.07
C PRO A 135 10.73 -2.14 -18.70
N HIS A 136 10.61 -3.03 -17.71
CA HIS A 136 9.32 -3.54 -17.21
C HIS A 136 8.73 -2.66 -16.09
N ILE A 137 9.50 -1.74 -15.52
CA ILE A 137 9.03 -0.79 -14.50
C ILE A 137 8.61 0.49 -15.19
N ARG A 138 7.40 0.97 -14.89
CA ARG A 138 6.94 2.28 -15.35
C ARG A 138 7.52 3.37 -14.45
N PHE A 139 7.82 4.52 -15.02
CA PHE A 139 8.31 5.67 -14.28
C PHE A 139 7.39 6.86 -14.50
N THR A 140 7.09 7.58 -13.43
CA THR A 140 6.30 8.82 -13.47
C THR A 140 6.96 9.91 -12.64
N THR A 141 6.58 11.16 -12.88
CA THR A 141 6.98 12.30 -12.07
C THR A 141 5.94 12.56 -10.97
N PRO A 142 6.29 13.31 -9.91
CA PRO A 142 5.37 13.63 -8.82
C PRO A 142 4.12 14.44 -9.22
N ASP A 143 4.18 15.14 -10.36
CA ASP A 143 3.10 15.98 -10.86
C ASP A 143 2.08 15.21 -11.71
N ASP A 144 2.39 13.97 -12.11
CA ASP A 144 1.65 13.19 -13.11
C ASP A 144 1.09 11.81 -12.65
N PRO A 145 1.10 11.38 -11.37
CA PRO A 145 0.54 10.08 -11.04
C PRO A 145 -1.00 10.16 -11.00
N ASP A 146 -1.68 9.40 -11.85
CA ASP A 146 -3.11 9.13 -11.70
C ASP A 146 -3.33 8.14 -10.54
N ASP A 147 -3.54 8.67 -9.35
CA ASP A 147 -3.67 7.90 -8.10
C ASP A 147 -4.90 6.97 -8.08
N ARG A 148 -5.79 7.08 -9.06
CA ARG A 148 -7.08 6.37 -9.12
C ARG A 148 -6.98 4.96 -9.67
N ILE A 149 -5.84 4.57 -10.24
CA ILE A 149 -5.70 3.27 -10.92
C ILE A 149 -4.97 2.23 -10.07
N TYR A 150 -4.32 2.65 -8.99
CA TYR A 150 -3.43 1.76 -8.24
C TYR A 150 -4.19 0.90 -7.24
N TYR A 151 -3.84 -0.38 -7.22
CA TYR A 151 -4.28 -1.34 -6.22
C TYR A 151 -3.60 -1.11 -4.87
N ALA A 152 -2.31 -0.73 -4.88
CA ALA A 152 -1.55 -0.43 -3.69
C ALA A 152 -0.55 0.70 -3.93
N THR A 153 -0.28 1.49 -2.89
CA THR A 153 0.74 2.53 -2.91
C THR A 153 1.59 2.51 -1.64
N TYR A 154 2.89 2.70 -1.83
CA TYR A 154 3.87 2.82 -0.74
C TYR A 154 4.69 4.10 -0.91
N LYS A 155 4.97 4.77 0.22
CA LYS A 155 5.78 5.98 0.26
C LYS A 155 7.15 5.64 0.84
N MET A 156 8.17 5.75 0.02
CA MET A 156 9.56 5.52 0.39
C MET A 156 10.19 6.83 0.90
N MET A 157 10.49 6.86 2.20
CA MET A 157 11.04 8.01 2.92
C MET A 157 11.73 7.55 4.22
N MET A 158 12.61 8.40 4.75
CA MET A 158 13.04 8.33 6.15
C MET A 158 12.02 9.02 7.06
N TYR A 159 11.30 8.25 7.86
CA TYR A 159 10.29 8.77 8.78
C TYR A 159 10.90 9.06 10.16
N PHE A 160 11.08 10.35 10.48
CA PHE A 160 11.51 10.78 11.81
C PHE A 160 10.31 11.04 12.71
N GLY A 161 10.37 10.56 13.95
CA GLY A 161 9.30 10.80 14.94
C GLY A 161 8.04 9.96 14.71
N ASP A 162 8.09 8.90 13.91
CA ASP A 162 7.01 7.93 13.74
C ASP A 162 6.87 7.01 14.97
N VAL A 163 6.51 7.61 16.11
CA VAL A 163 6.41 6.91 17.40
C VAL A 163 5.39 5.76 17.35
N ASN A 164 4.30 5.96 16.61
CA ASN A 164 3.26 4.96 16.44
C ASN A 164 3.63 3.86 15.44
N ARG A 165 4.72 4.01 14.66
CA ARG A 165 5.16 3.06 13.63
C ARG A 165 4.09 2.86 12.57
N ASP A 166 3.51 3.97 12.11
CA ASP A 166 2.47 3.95 11.09
C ASP A 166 3.08 3.84 9.70
N TRP A 167 4.26 4.42 9.47
CA TRP A 167 4.92 4.47 8.17
C TRP A 167 6.10 3.51 8.03
N ASN A 168 6.69 3.08 9.14
CA ASN A 168 7.71 2.05 9.13
C ASN A 168 7.55 1.06 10.29
N THR A 169 8.05 -0.16 10.14
CA THR A 169 8.00 -1.21 11.17
C THR A 169 8.84 -0.86 12.40
N CYS A 170 9.89 -0.06 12.21
CA CYS A 170 10.74 0.46 13.29
C CYS A 170 11.36 1.80 12.90
N ASP A 171 12.04 2.43 13.85
CA ASP A 171 12.76 3.68 13.62
C ASP A 171 13.94 3.42 12.66
N GLY A 172 13.93 4.10 11.51
CA GLY A 172 14.92 3.92 10.45
C GLY A 172 16.36 4.22 10.86
N ARG A 173 16.59 4.93 11.98
CA ARG A 173 17.94 5.18 12.52
C ARG A 173 18.59 3.94 13.14
N TRP A 174 17.79 2.91 13.41
CA TRP A 174 18.27 1.61 13.91
C TRP A 174 18.62 0.65 12.78
N LEU A 175 18.28 1.02 11.54
CA LEU A 175 18.53 0.26 10.33
C LEU A 175 19.61 0.94 9.48
N SER A 176 20.17 0.20 8.52
CA SER A 176 20.85 0.85 7.41
C SER A 176 19.86 1.58 6.51
N LEU A 177 20.34 2.49 5.67
CA LEU A 177 19.50 3.19 4.70
C LEU A 177 18.75 2.19 3.81
N GLN A 178 19.44 1.13 3.36
CA GLN A 178 18.86 0.04 2.59
C GLN A 178 17.85 -0.77 3.41
N GLY A 179 18.20 -1.08 4.66
CA GLY A 179 17.32 -1.81 5.59
C GLY A 179 15.99 -1.10 5.80
N ASN A 180 15.97 0.24 5.83
CA ASN A 180 14.72 1.01 5.91
C ASN A 180 13.76 0.68 4.75
N ALA A 181 14.26 0.54 3.52
CA ALA A 181 13.44 0.17 2.38
C ALA A 181 13.00 -1.31 2.42
N ALA A 182 13.92 -2.19 2.81
CA ALA A 182 13.66 -3.62 2.99
C ALA A 182 12.48 -3.84 3.97
N HIS A 183 12.56 -3.23 5.15
CA HIS A 183 11.50 -3.30 6.16
C HIS A 183 10.18 -2.66 5.72
N LEU A 184 10.22 -1.51 5.04
CA LEU A 184 9.00 -0.83 4.57
C LEU A 184 8.25 -1.65 3.52
N LEU A 185 8.97 -2.37 2.65
CA LEU A 185 8.40 -3.17 1.56
C LEU A 185 8.29 -4.66 1.88
N GLY A 186 8.73 -5.12 3.05
CA GLY A 186 8.75 -6.55 3.42
C GLY A 186 9.68 -7.40 2.53
N ILE A 187 10.80 -6.83 2.12
CA ILE A 187 11.83 -7.47 1.30
C ILE A 187 13.02 -7.84 2.18
N GLU A 188 13.69 -8.96 1.88
CA GLU A 188 14.86 -9.46 2.61
C GLU A 188 16.15 -9.23 1.82
#